data_AF-A0A1I6HN31-F1
#
_entry.id   AF-A0A1I6HN31-F1
#
_cell.length_a   1.000
_cell.length_b   1.000
_cell.length_c   1.000
_cell.angle_alpha   90.00
_cell.angle_beta   90.00
_cell.angle_gamma   90.00
#
_symmetry.space_group_name_H-M   'P 1'
#
loop_
_entity.id
_entity.type
_entity.pdbx_description
1 polymer ?
#
loop_
_entity_poly.entity_id
_entity_poly.type
_entity_poly.pdbx_seq_one_letter_code
_entity_poly.pdbx_strand_id
1 'polypeptide(L)'
;MKRLVLALSLVSTPAQAGQPIYESMAECAGIFKAMSEMMETQEKRDRLNGAYLNWAKASADEAGHDMTPLISEKAEDWRSKGAKVAFTQDFRDWTKYCRSLAKHKHLVIDPNK
;
A
#
# COMPACT_ATOMS: atom_id res chain seq x y z
N MET A 1 -23.49 36.13 18.28
CA MET A 1 -23.26 35.37 17.03
C MET A 1 -22.04 34.48 17.22
N LYS A 2 -22.23 33.19 17.50
CA LYS A 2 -21.14 32.26 17.85
C LYS A 2 -20.81 31.44 16.60
N ARG A 3 -19.64 31.68 16.01
CA ARG A 3 -19.15 30.99 14.81
C ARG A 3 -18.79 29.55 15.17
N LEU A 4 -19.51 28.58 14.62
CA LEU A 4 -19.14 27.18 14.65
C LEU A 4 -18.02 26.95 13.63
N VAL A 5 -16.79 26.83 14.11
CA VAL A 5 -15.66 26.36 13.31
C VAL A 5 -15.75 24.84 13.27
N LEU A 6 -16.22 24.31 12.14
CA LEU A 6 -16.19 22.88 11.84
C LEU A 6 -14.74 22.50 11.52
N ALA A 7 -14.02 21.96 12.51
CA ALA A 7 -12.72 21.36 12.28
C ALA A 7 -12.92 20.04 11.54
N LEU A 8 -12.72 20.06 10.22
CA LEU A 8 -12.68 18.87 9.39
C LEU A 8 -11.35 18.16 9.67
N SER A 9 -11.33 17.31 10.70
CA SER A 9 -10.21 16.45 11.01
C SER A 9 -10.05 15.44 9.87
N LEU A 10 -9.11 15.70 8.96
CA LEU A 10 -8.57 14.70 8.05
C LEU A 10 -8.03 13.55 8.88
N VAL A 11 -8.81 12.49 9.01
CA VAL A 11 -8.35 11.22 9.57
C VAL A 11 -7.47 10.58 8.51
N SER A 12 -6.22 11.05 8.40
CA SER A 12 -5.16 10.24 7.82
C SER A 12 -4.93 9.11 8.80
N THR A 13 -5.60 7.97 8.58
CA THR A 13 -5.40 6.75 9.34
C THR A 13 -3.92 6.39 9.25
N PRO A 14 -3.13 6.60 10.33
CA PRO A 14 -1.74 6.20 10.31
C PRO A 14 -1.73 4.68 10.17
N ALA A 15 -0.75 4.12 9.45
CA ALA A 15 -0.53 2.68 9.36
C ALA A 15 -0.84 2.01 10.71
N GLN A 16 -2.02 1.41 10.81
CA GLN A 16 -2.72 1.21 12.08
C GLN A 16 -1.91 0.30 12.99
N ALA A 17 -1.49 0.82 14.14
CA ALA A 17 -1.15 0.00 15.29
C ALA A 17 -2.40 -0.79 15.69
N GLY A 18 -2.50 -2.06 15.26
CA GLY A 18 -3.61 -2.96 15.57
C GLY A 18 -4.24 -3.70 14.38
N GLN A 19 -3.90 -3.36 13.13
CA GLN A 19 -4.38 -4.15 12.00
C GLN A 19 -3.66 -5.52 11.94
N PRO A 20 -4.35 -6.61 11.55
CA PRO A 20 -3.71 -7.89 11.27
C PRO A 20 -2.61 -7.76 10.23
N ILE A 21 -1.53 -8.54 10.38
CA ILE A 21 -0.36 -8.43 9.51
C ILE A 21 -0.71 -8.74 8.04
N TYR A 22 -1.63 -9.66 7.78
CA TYR A 22 -2.07 -9.99 6.42
C TYR A 22 -2.79 -8.80 5.74
N GLU A 23 -3.47 -7.92 6.49
CA GLU A 23 -4.09 -6.70 5.95
C GLU A 23 -3.02 -5.65 5.61
N SER A 24 -2.04 -5.49 6.47
CA SER A 24 -0.84 -4.68 6.19
C SER A 24 -0.11 -5.14 4.91
N MET A 25 0.00 -6.45 4.70
CA MET A 25 0.56 -7.02 3.47
C MET A 25 -0.32 -6.71 2.25
N ALA A 26 -1.64 -6.81 2.40
CA ALA A 26 -2.60 -6.47 1.35
C ALA A 26 -2.51 -4.98 0.97
N GLU A 27 -2.35 -4.09 1.94
CA GLU A 27 -2.12 -2.66 1.71
C GLU A 27 -0.85 -2.44 0.88
N CYS A 28 0.26 -3.07 1.27
CA CYS A 28 1.50 -2.99 0.50
C CYS A 28 1.31 -3.48 -0.93
N ALA A 29 0.61 -4.61 -1.14
CA ALA A 29 0.27 -5.09 -2.48
C ALA A 29 -0.55 -4.06 -3.27
N GLY A 30 -1.55 -3.45 -2.62
CA GLY A 30 -2.41 -2.41 -3.20
C GLY A 30 -1.61 -1.19 -3.66
N ILE A 31 -0.66 -0.71 -2.84
CA ILE A 31 0.25 0.38 -3.20
C ILE A 31 1.05 0.03 -4.45
N PHE A 32 1.70 -1.14 -4.48
CA PHE A 32 2.52 -1.53 -5.62
C PHE A 32 1.72 -1.69 -6.92
N LYS A 33 0.49 -2.24 -6.82
CA LYS A 33 -0.44 -2.34 -7.94
C LYS A 33 -0.87 -0.96 -8.45
N ALA A 34 -1.29 -0.07 -7.56
CA ALA A 34 -1.71 1.28 -7.95
C ALA A 34 -0.55 2.06 -8.59
N MET A 35 0.66 1.95 -8.03
CA MET A 35 1.83 2.65 -8.56
C MET A 35 2.29 2.07 -9.89
N SER A 36 2.19 0.75 -10.13
CA SER A 36 2.55 0.16 -11.42
C SER A 36 1.67 0.72 -12.53
N GLU A 37 0.37 0.86 -12.30
CA GLU A 37 -0.58 1.41 -13.27
C GLU A 37 -0.29 2.90 -13.62
N MET A 38 0.42 3.63 -12.76
CA MET A 38 0.81 5.02 -12.99
C MET A 38 2.18 5.18 -13.67
N MET A 39 2.95 4.12 -13.87
CA MET A 39 4.27 4.22 -14.49
C MET A 39 4.19 4.28 -16.01
N GLU A 40 5.00 5.13 -16.63
CA GLU A 40 5.06 5.29 -18.09
C GLU A 40 5.89 4.19 -18.79
N THR A 41 6.97 3.72 -18.15
CA THR A 41 7.88 2.73 -18.76
C THR A 41 7.50 1.31 -18.36
N GLN A 42 7.55 0.39 -19.32
CA GLN A 42 7.21 -1.01 -19.09
C GLN A 42 8.12 -1.66 -18.03
N GLU A 43 9.41 -1.36 -18.07
CA GLU A 43 10.39 -1.85 -17.07
C GLU A 43 9.98 -1.51 -15.63
N LYS A 44 9.56 -0.26 -15.38
CA LYS A 44 9.12 0.17 -14.04
C LYS A 44 7.80 -0.50 -13.65
N ARG A 45 6.87 -0.64 -14.61
CA ARG A 45 5.62 -1.38 -14.40
C ARG A 45 5.88 -2.81 -13.97
N ASP A 46 6.74 -3.52 -14.70
CA ASP A 46 7.04 -4.93 -14.43
C ASP A 46 7.70 -5.12 -13.07
N ARG A 47 8.63 -4.23 -12.71
CA ARG A 47 9.27 -4.24 -11.39
C ARG A 47 8.26 -4.05 -10.25
N LEU A 48 7.36 -3.08 -10.37
CA LEU A 48 6.32 -2.84 -9.36
C LEU A 48 5.28 -3.96 -9.34
N ASN A 49 4.94 -4.55 -10.49
CA ASN A 49 4.07 -5.72 -10.58
C ASN A 49 4.68 -6.93 -9.87
N GLY A 50 5.99 -7.17 -10.01
CA GLY A 50 6.68 -8.21 -9.25
C GLY A 50 6.55 -8.02 -7.74
N ALA A 51 6.75 -6.79 -7.26
CA ALA A 51 6.55 -6.45 -5.85
C ALA A 51 5.09 -6.67 -5.39
N TYR A 52 4.12 -6.26 -6.20
CA TYR A 52 2.69 -6.51 -5.97
C TYR A 52 2.41 -8.01 -5.81
N LEU A 53 2.88 -8.85 -6.72
CA LEU A 53 2.64 -10.30 -6.69
C LEU A 53 3.24 -10.94 -5.43
N ASN A 54 4.44 -10.52 -5.04
CA ASN A 54 5.11 -11.03 -3.84
C ASN A 54 4.34 -10.67 -2.56
N TRP A 55 3.84 -9.43 -2.45
CA TRP A 55 3.00 -9.03 -1.32
C TRP A 55 1.63 -9.70 -1.32
N ALA A 56 1.00 -9.81 -2.50
CA ALA A 56 -0.30 -10.47 -2.63
C ALA A 56 -0.23 -11.93 -2.18
N LYS A 57 0.81 -12.65 -2.61
CA LYS A 57 1.09 -14.00 -2.14
C LYS A 57 1.32 -14.06 -0.62
N ALA A 58 2.19 -13.19 -0.09
CA ALA A 58 2.48 -13.17 1.34
C ALA A 58 1.24 -12.90 2.19
N SER A 59 0.37 -11.98 1.73
CA SER A 59 -0.90 -11.66 2.38
C SER A 59 -1.83 -12.88 2.43
N ALA A 60 -2.01 -13.57 1.30
CA ALA A 60 -2.84 -14.77 1.23
C ALA A 60 -2.27 -15.93 2.06
N ASP A 61 -0.95 -16.14 2.05
CA ASP A 61 -0.30 -17.17 2.85
C ASP A 61 -0.47 -16.89 4.37
N GLU A 62 -0.35 -15.64 4.80
CA GLU A 62 -0.54 -15.24 6.21
C GLU A 62 -2.01 -15.31 6.64
N ALA A 63 -2.95 -14.96 5.77
CA ALA A 63 -4.39 -15.01 6.07
C ALA A 63 -4.97 -16.43 6.01
N GLY A 64 -4.40 -17.31 5.19
CA GLY A 64 -4.95 -18.64 4.91
C GLY A 64 -6.16 -18.64 3.97
N HIS A 65 -6.44 -17.52 3.29
CA HIS A 65 -7.53 -17.37 2.31
C HIS A 65 -7.18 -16.33 1.24
N ASP A 66 -8.03 -16.21 0.21
CA ASP A 66 -7.86 -15.21 -0.84
C ASP A 66 -7.95 -13.79 -0.29
N MET A 67 -6.99 -12.95 -0.67
CA MET A 67 -6.88 -11.54 -0.28
C MET A 67 -7.09 -10.59 -1.46
N THR A 68 -7.33 -11.12 -2.66
CA THR A 68 -7.54 -10.34 -3.90
C THR A 68 -8.60 -9.24 -3.77
N PRO A 69 -9.76 -9.46 -3.11
CA PRO A 69 -10.76 -8.39 -2.92
C PRO A 69 -10.21 -7.20 -2.13
N LEU A 70 -9.57 -7.45 -0.98
CA LEU A 70 -9.00 -6.40 -0.14
C LEU A 70 -7.86 -5.66 -0.87
N ILE A 71 -6.96 -6.40 -1.54
CA ILE A 71 -5.87 -5.79 -2.31
C ILE A 71 -6.40 -4.87 -3.41
N SER A 72 -7.51 -5.26 -4.05
CA SER A 72 -8.13 -4.46 -5.10
C SER A 72 -8.79 -3.20 -4.55
N GLU A 73 -9.45 -3.29 -3.39
CA GLU A 73 -9.94 -2.13 -2.64
C GLU A 73 -8.80 -1.16 -2.31
N LYS A 74 -7.69 -1.65 -1.72
CA LYS A 74 -6.55 -0.81 -1.37
C LYS A 74 -5.89 -0.17 -2.58
N ALA A 75 -5.76 -0.91 -3.68
CA ALA A 75 -5.24 -0.35 -4.93
C ALA A 75 -6.14 0.79 -5.46
N GLU A 76 -7.46 0.66 -5.35
CA GLU A 76 -8.39 1.74 -5.71
C GLU A 76 -8.21 2.96 -4.83
N ASP A 77 -8.09 2.78 -3.51
CA ASP A 77 -7.84 3.88 -2.57
C ASP A 77 -6.58 4.66 -2.95
N TRP A 78 -5.47 3.97 -3.25
CA TRP A 78 -4.23 4.63 -3.69
C TRP A 78 -4.33 5.27 -5.06
N ARG A 79 -5.09 4.66 -5.98
CA ARG A 79 -5.30 5.22 -7.32
C ARG A 79 -6.12 6.50 -7.26
N SER A 80 -7.14 6.54 -6.41
CA SER A 80 -8.00 7.70 -6.23
C SER A 80 -7.23 8.94 -5.73
N LYS A 81 -6.13 8.73 -4.98
CA LYS A 81 -5.21 9.81 -4.53
C LYS A 81 -4.36 10.39 -5.67
N GLY A 82 -4.26 9.69 -6.81
CA GLY A 82 -3.55 10.10 -8.02
C GLY A 82 -2.02 10.16 -7.87
N ALA A 83 -1.31 10.48 -8.97
CA ALA A 83 0.16 10.46 -9.00
C ALA A 83 0.83 11.41 -7.98
N LYS A 84 0.14 12.46 -7.54
CA LYS A 84 0.66 13.38 -6.52
C LYS A 84 0.80 12.73 -5.14
N VAL A 85 0.15 11.58 -4.90
CA VAL A 85 0.22 10.86 -3.64
C VAL A 85 1.66 10.50 -3.27
N ALA A 86 2.53 10.24 -4.26
CA ALA A 86 3.93 9.91 -4.06
C ALA A 86 4.73 10.98 -3.29
N PHE A 87 4.23 12.22 -3.24
CA PHE A 87 4.87 13.33 -2.52
C PHE A 87 4.32 13.54 -1.10
N THR A 88 3.26 12.83 -0.73
CA THR A 88 2.58 12.98 0.58
C THR A 88 3.34 12.29 1.70
N GLN A 89 3.08 12.70 2.95
CA GLN A 89 3.64 12.03 4.12
C GLN A 89 3.06 10.61 4.28
N ASP A 90 1.77 10.44 4.00
CA ASP A 90 1.07 9.14 4.04
C ASP A 90 1.78 8.09 3.18
N PHE A 91 2.11 8.43 1.93
CA PHE A 91 2.87 7.52 1.05
C PHE A 91 4.27 7.20 1.60
N ARG A 92 4.97 8.19 2.17
CA ARG A 92 6.31 7.97 2.76
C ARG A 92 6.24 7.05 3.97
N ASP A 93 5.22 7.19 4.80
CA ASP A 93 5.03 6.37 5.99
C ASP A 93 4.70 4.93 5.60
N TRP A 94 3.80 4.74 4.63
CA TRP A 94 3.48 3.41 4.12
C TRP A 94 4.65 2.75 3.40
N THR A 95 5.39 3.46 2.55
CA THR A 95 6.57 2.87 1.89
C THR A 95 7.67 2.48 2.89
N LYS A 96 7.88 3.29 3.94
CA LYS A 96 8.77 2.94 5.05
C LYS A 96 8.27 1.72 5.81
N TYR A 97 6.98 1.65 6.09
CA TYR A 97 6.36 0.53 6.78
C TYR A 97 6.47 -0.77 5.97
N CYS A 98 6.08 -0.75 4.69
CA CYS A 98 6.20 -1.90 3.80
C CYS A 98 7.65 -2.41 3.72
N ARG A 99 8.65 -1.52 3.63
CA ARG A 99 10.06 -1.93 3.66
C ARG A 99 10.45 -2.59 4.98
N SER A 100 9.98 -2.06 6.11
CA SER A 100 10.25 -2.64 7.44
C SER A 100 9.58 -4.01 7.59
N LEU A 101 8.32 -4.12 7.16
CA LEU A 101 7.56 -5.36 7.21
C LEU A 101 8.17 -6.43 6.30
N ALA A 102 8.60 -6.04 5.10
CA ALA A 102 9.30 -6.93 4.18
C ALA A 102 10.55 -7.54 4.81
N LYS A 103 11.36 -6.72 5.50
CA LYS A 103 12.53 -7.19 6.23
C LYS A 103 12.16 -8.15 7.35
N HIS A 104 11.12 -7.84 8.11
CA HIS A 104 10.63 -8.69 9.20
C HIS A 104 10.08 -10.03 8.71
N LYS A 105 9.44 -10.05 7.53
CA LYS A 105 8.84 -11.25 6.92
C LYS A 105 9.74 -11.94 5.89
N HIS A 106 10.98 -11.48 5.75
CA HIS A 106 11.96 -12.00 4.78
C HIS A 106 11.45 -12.01 3.32
N LEU A 107 10.66 -11.00 2.94
CA LEU A 107 10.09 -10.87 1.60
C LEU A 107 11.03 -10.10 0.66
N VAL A 108 11.18 -10.61 -0.57
CA VAL A 108 11.90 -9.92 -1.65
C VAL A 108 10.93 -8.99 -2.37
N ILE A 109 11.04 -7.68 -2.13
CA ILE A 109 10.16 -6.66 -2.74
C ILE A 109 10.77 -6.05 -4.00
N ASP A 110 12.05 -6.33 -4.26
CA ASP A 110 12.78 -5.88 -5.45
C ASP A 110 13.59 -7.06 -5.97
N PRO A 111 13.15 -7.77 -7.02
CA PRO A 111 13.85 -8.95 -7.52
C PRO A 111 15.19 -8.62 -8.21
N ASN A 112 15.48 -7.33 -8.45
CA ASN A 112 16.68 -6.87 -9.15
C ASN A 112 17.75 -6.28 -8.19
N LYS A 113 17.64 -6.51 -6.88
CA LYS A 113 18.61 -6.07 -5.88
C LYS A 113 19.19 -7.22 -5.07
#